data_AF-A0A2A2QHM1-F1
#
_entry.id   AF-A0A2A2QHM1-F1
#
_cell.length_a   1.000
_cell.length_b   1.000
_cell.length_c   1.000
_cell.angle_alpha   90.00
_cell.angle_beta   90.00
_cell.angle_gamma   90.00
#
_symmetry.space_group_name_H-M   'P 1'
#
loop_
_entity.id
_entity.type
_entity.pdbx_description
1 polymer ?
#
loop_
_entity_poly.entity_id
_entity_poly.type
_entity_poly.pdbx_seq_one_letter_code
_entity_poly.pdbx_strand_id
1 'polypeptide(L)'
;MSTPNPAKSLLFAALGLAVVSAAVFGFLIWQDRATAPIGRPALSAPPYAPAAIADAVVKSAVWSPPAPLARGRDWLYDVFTPPEIFYNPRTRQFSVSAASVGGGDQPDEPFGLELISVRPEPFRLQLIGYVGGEGDARGIFENR
;
A
#
# COMPACT_ATOMS: atom_id res chain seq x y z
N MET A 1 -51.12 47.82 -50.97
CA MET A 1 -50.35 46.67 -50.47
C MET A 1 -49.28 47.19 -49.51
N SER A 2 -49.45 46.99 -48.20
CA SER A 2 -48.51 47.49 -47.20
C SER A 2 -47.34 46.52 -47.11
N THR A 3 -46.11 46.99 -47.32
CA THR A 3 -44.91 46.17 -47.19
C THR A 3 -44.69 45.80 -45.72
N PRO A 4 -44.41 44.53 -45.39
CA PRO A 4 -44.18 44.12 -44.02
C PRO A 4 -42.88 44.75 -43.49
N ASN A 5 -42.93 45.28 -42.26
CA ASN A 5 -41.79 45.92 -41.60
C ASN A 5 -40.68 44.89 -41.34
N PRO A 6 -39.48 45.04 -41.94
CA PRO A 6 -38.41 44.05 -41.84
C PRO A 6 -37.94 43.81 -40.40
N ALA A 7 -38.01 44.82 -39.53
CA ALA A 7 -37.65 44.69 -38.12
C ALA A 7 -38.59 43.75 -37.36
N LYS A 8 -39.89 43.77 -37.68
CA LYS A 8 -40.87 42.85 -37.08
C LYS A 8 -40.60 41.42 -37.53
N SER A 9 -40.31 41.22 -38.82
CA SER A 9 -39.98 39.90 -39.37
C SER A 9 -38.72 39.30 -38.72
N LEU A 10 -37.68 40.11 -38.50
CA LEU A 10 -36.46 39.69 -37.82
C LEU A 10 -36.71 39.32 -36.34
N LEU A 11 -37.54 40.09 -35.63
CA LEU A 11 -37.90 39.78 -34.25
C LEU A 11 -38.69 38.47 -34.13
N PHE A 12 -39.63 38.21 -35.04
CA PHE A 12 -40.34 36.93 -35.07
C PHE A 12 -39.43 35.75 -35.41
N ALA A 13 -38.47 35.94 -36.32
CA ALA A 13 -37.48 34.91 -36.63
C ALA A 13 -36.55 34.62 -35.44
N ALA A 14 -36.07 35.66 -34.75
CA ALA A 14 -35.23 35.51 -33.56
C ALA A 14 -35.98 34.83 -32.39
N LEU A 15 -37.25 35.20 -32.19
CA LEU A 15 -38.10 34.56 -31.18
C LEU A 15 -38.35 33.09 -31.52
N GLY A 16 -38.63 32.78 -32.78
CA GLY A 16 -38.77 31.40 -33.26
C GLY A 16 -37.51 30.58 -33.02
N LEU A 17 -36.34 31.12 -33.35
CA LEU A 17 -35.06 30.47 -33.12
C LEU A 17 -34.79 30.23 -31.62
N ALA A 18 -35.10 31.20 -30.77
CA ALA A 18 -34.92 31.08 -29.33
C ALA A 18 -35.83 29.99 -28.73
N VAL A 19 -37.09 29.92 -29.16
CA VAL A 19 -38.04 28.89 -28.71
C VAL A 19 -37.59 27.50 -29.17
N VAL A 20 -37.17 27.36 -30.42
CA VAL A 20 -36.65 26.08 -30.95
C VAL A 20 -35.39 25.66 -30.19
N SER A 21 -34.46 26.58 -29.96
CA SER A 21 -33.25 26.33 -29.19
C SER A 21 -33.58 25.86 -27.76
N ALA A 22 -34.46 26.58 -27.06
CA ALA A 22 -34.87 26.23 -25.70
C ALA A 22 -35.56 24.86 -25.64
N ALA A 23 -36.39 24.53 -26.63
CA ALA A 23 -37.04 23.22 -26.72
C ALA A 23 -36.03 22.09 -26.95
N VAL A 24 -35.06 22.28 -27.85
CA VAL A 24 -34.02 21.30 -28.15
C VAL A 24 -33.11 21.08 -26.95
N PHE A 25 -32.57 22.15 -26.35
CA PHE A 25 -31.69 22.03 -25.19
C PHE A 25 -32.42 21.51 -23.94
N GLY A 26 -33.68 21.92 -23.74
CA GLY A 26 -34.52 21.36 -22.67
C GLY A 26 -34.77 19.86 -22.83
N PHE A 27 -35.02 19.41 -24.07
CA PHE A 27 -35.18 17.99 -24.37
C PHE A 27 -33.88 17.20 -24.14
N LEU A 28 -32.73 17.73 -24.56
CA LEU A 28 -31.42 17.11 -24.32
C LEU A 28 -31.10 16.98 -22.83
N ILE A 29 -31.35 18.04 -22.04
CA ILE A 29 -31.16 18.00 -20.57
C ILE A 29 -32.10 16.98 -19.92
N TRP A 30 -33.34 16.86 -20.41
CA TRP A 30 -34.28 15.87 -19.91
C TRP A 30 -33.83 14.43 -20.22
N GLN A 31 -33.28 14.20 -21.43
CA GLN A 31 -32.70 12.90 -21.79
C GLN A 31 -31.47 12.54 -20.95
N ASP A 32 -30.64 13.54 -20.61
CA ASP A 32 -29.40 13.32 -19.85
C ASP A 32 -29.66 13.01 -18.35
N ARG A 33 -30.90 13.16 -17.86
CA ARG A 33 -31.28 12.74 -16.50
C ARG A 33 -31.32 11.23 -16.30
N ALA A 34 -31.12 10.44 -17.36
CA ALA A 34 -31.07 9.00 -17.32
C ALA A 34 -29.63 8.47 -17.36
N THR A 35 -28.68 9.13 -16.68
CA THR A 35 -27.38 8.51 -16.42
C THR A 35 -27.63 7.26 -15.57
N ALA A 36 -27.55 6.08 -16.20
CA ALA A 36 -27.68 4.83 -15.49
C ALA A 36 -26.64 4.81 -14.36
N PRO A 37 -27.01 4.37 -13.14
CA PRO A 37 -26.04 4.24 -12.07
C PRO A 37 -24.91 3.35 -12.58
N ILE A 38 -23.70 3.89 -12.63
CA ILE A 38 -22.53 3.10 -12.97
C ILE A 38 -22.40 2.07 -11.86
N GLY A 39 -22.75 0.83 -12.19
CA GLY A 39 -22.72 -0.29 -11.27
C GLY A 39 -21.33 -0.46 -10.68
N ARG A 40 -21.26 -1.01 -9.47
CA ARG A 40 -19.99 -1.32 -8.81
C ARG A 40 -19.15 -2.18 -9.77
N PRO A 41 -17.89 -1.79 -10.08
CA PRO A 41 -17.04 -2.60 -10.95
C PRO A 41 -16.96 -4.03 -10.41
N ALA A 42 -17.09 -5.01 -11.30
CA ALA A 42 -16.89 -6.40 -10.94
C ALA A 42 -15.45 -6.57 -10.47
N LEU A 43 -15.28 -6.87 -9.18
CA LEU A 43 -13.95 -7.19 -8.63
C LEU A 43 -13.49 -8.53 -9.22
N SER A 44 -12.21 -8.62 -9.58
CA SER A 44 -11.60 -9.85 -10.09
C SER A 44 -11.57 -10.98 -9.05
N ALA A 45 -11.80 -10.65 -7.78
CA ALA A 45 -11.88 -11.59 -6.68
C ALA A 45 -13.02 -11.21 -5.71
N PRO A 46 -13.60 -12.18 -5.00
CA PRO A 46 -14.52 -11.90 -3.90
C PRO A 46 -13.83 -11.06 -2.82
N PRO A 47 -14.59 -10.26 -2.03
CA PRO A 47 -14.03 -9.53 -0.90
C PRO A 47 -13.25 -10.46 0.01
N TYR A 48 -12.08 -10.00 0.48
CA TYR A 48 -11.26 -10.76 1.42
C TYR A 48 -12.10 -11.16 2.64
N ALA A 49 -12.22 -12.47 2.86
CA ALA A 49 -12.78 -13.03 4.07
C ALA A 49 -11.59 -13.46 4.95
N PRO A 50 -11.40 -12.87 6.16
CA PRO A 50 -10.36 -13.31 7.06
C PRO A 50 -10.61 -14.78 7.41
N ALA A 51 -9.60 -15.63 7.15
CA ALA A 51 -9.63 -16.99 7.64
C ALA A 51 -9.56 -16.96 9.17
N ALA A 52 -10.47 -17.67 9.84
CA ALA A 52 -10.37 -17.86 11.27
C ALA A 52 -9.07 -18.63 11.56
N ILE A 53 -8.13 -17.96 12.23
CA ILE A 53 -6.94 -18.62 12.76
C ILE A 53 -7.41 -19.34 14.02
N ALA A 54 -7.23 -20.67 14.07
CA ALA A 54 -7.54 -21.43 15.27
C ALA A 54 -6.72 -20.89 16.45
N ASP A 55 -7.36 -20.72 17.60
CA ASP A 55 -6.68 -20.27 18.81
C ASP A 55 -5.51 -21.22 19.13
N ALA A 56 -4.31 -20.65 19.27
CA ALA A 56 -3.16 -21.41 19.69
C ALA A 56 -3.39 -21.94 21.11
N VAL A 57 -3.21 -23.24 21.31
CA VAL A 57 -3.25 -23.84 22.66
C VAL A 57 -2.05 -23.33 23.45
N VAL A 58 -2.26 -22.28 24.24
CA VAL A 58 -1.21 -21.71 25.11
C VAL A 58 -1.04 -22.60 26.33
N LYS A 59 0.08 -23.31 26.42
CA LYS A 59 0.46 -24.01 27.64
C LYS A 59 1.15 -23.03 28.59
N SER A 60 0.53 -22.78 29.74
CA SER A 60 1.16 -22.02 30.82
C SER A 60 2.29 -22.86 31.43
N ALA A 61 3.54 -22.44 31.24
CA ALA A 61 4.69 -23.01 31.92
C ALA A 61 5.13 -22.09 33.06
N VAL A 62 5.37 -22.65 34.24
CA VAL A 62 6.01 -21.93 35.35
C VAL A 62 7.51 -22.00 35.16
N TRP A 63 8.17 -20.86 34.94
CA TRP A 63 9.62 -20.77 34.84
C TRP A 63 10.25 -20.63 36.23
N SER A 64 11.10 -21.59 36.59
CA SER A 64 11.95 -21.50 37.78
C SER A 64 13.09 -20.49 37.55
N PRO A 65 13.55 -19.77 38.59
CA PRO A 65 14.71 -18.89 38.48
C PRO A 65 15.95 -19.64 37.97
N PRO A 66 16.75 -19.04 37.07
CA PRO A 66 17.96 -19.68 36.57
C PRO A 66 18.98 -19.87 37.69
N ALA A 67 19.66 -21.02 37.69
CA ALA A 67 20.76 -21.26 38.60
C ALA A 67 21.96 -20.36 38.25
N PRO A 68 22.77 -19.92 39.22
CA PRO A 68 23.99 -19.16 38.97
C PRO A 68 24.93 -19.92 38.01
N LEU A 69 25.42 -19.25 36.97
CA LEU A 69 26.29 -19.88 35.98
C LEU A 69 27.65 -20.25 36.57
N ALA A 70 28.14 -21.45 36.25
CA ALA A 70 29.43 -21.98 36.73
C ALA A 70 30.68 -21.25 36.18
N ARG A 71 30.53 -20.27 35.27
CA ARG A 71 31.63 -19.70 34.47
C ARG A 71 32.25 -18.42 35.07
N GLY A 72 31.91 -18.08 36.31
CA GLY A 72 32.52 -16.97 37.06
C GLY A 72 31.73 -15.66 37.01
N ARG A 73 32.02 -14.78 37.98
CA ARG A 73 31.28 -13.53 38.27
C ARG A 73 31.17 -12.57 37.08
N ASP A 74 32.08 -12.68 36.12
CA ASP A 74 32.17 -11.78 34.96
C ASP A 74 31.23 -12.19 33.81
N TRP A 75 30.61 -13.37 33.89
CA TRP A 75 29.59 -13.83 32.94
C TRP A 75 28.19 -13.45 33.44
N LEU A 76 27.92 -12.16 33.55
CA LEU A 76 26.58 -11.66 33.84
C LEU A 76 25.88 -11.34 32.52
N TYR A 77 25.00 -12.23 32.07
CA TYR A 77 24.08 -11.94 30.99
C TYR A 77 22.94 -11.08 31.54
N ASP A 78 23.02 -9.77 31.35
CA ASP A 78 21.85 -8.90 31.51
C ASP A 78 20.86 -9.21 30.38
N VAL A 79 19.61 -9.48 30.75
CA VAL A 79 18.55 -9.92 29.82
C VAL A 79 18.22 -8.85 28.77
N PHE A 80 18.63 -7.60 29.03
CA PHE A 80 18.31 -6.44 28.20
C PHE A 80 19.52 -5.77 27.54
N THR A 81 20.73 -6.25 27.82
CA THR A 81 21.95 -5.74 27.20
C THR A 81 22.54 -6.85 26.33
N PRO A 82 22.50 -6.74 24.99
CA PRO A 82 23.12 -7.71 24.11
C PRO A 82 24.57 -7.97 24.55
N PRO A 83 24.98 -9.22 24.82
CA PRO A 83 26.32 -9.49 25.32
C PRO A 83 27.35 -9.20 24.24
N GLU A 84 28.33 -8.36 24.57
CA GLU A 84 29.50 -8.14 23.71
C GLU A 84 30.45 -9.34 23.87
N ILE A 85 30.48 -10.21 22.85
CA ILE A 85 31.35 -11.39 22.83
C ILE A 85 32.52 -11.09 21.90
N PHE A 86 33.73 -11.10 22.44
CA PHE A 86 34.96 -10.88 21.70
C PHE A 86 35.58 -12.22 21.33
N TYR A 87 35.96 -12.39 20.06
CA TYR A 87 36.65 -13.58 19.59
C TYR A 87 38.16 -13.35 19.58
N ASN A 88 38.93 -14.28 20.16
CA ASN A 88 40.38 -14.28 20.04
C ASN A 88 40.81 -15.24 18.91
N PRO A 89 41.27 -14.73 17.76
CA PRO A 89 41.63 -15.56 16.62
C PRO A 89 42.86 -16.44 16.86
N ARG A 90 43.72 -16.10 17.82
CA ARG A 90 44.93 -16.87 18.16
C ARG A 90 44.62 -18.10 18.99
N THR A 91 43.78 -17.94 20.02
CA THR A 91 43.39 -19.04 20.91
C THR A 91 42.15 -19.78 20.43
N ARG A 92 41.45 -19.24 19.43
CA ARG A 92 40.15 -19.72 18.91
C ARG A 92 39.11 -19.83 20.02
N GLN A 93 39.18 -18.94 21.00
CA GLN A 93 38.30 -18.91 22.16
C GLN A 93 37.52 -17.60 22.20
N PHE A 94 36.28 -17.69 22.68
CA PHE A 94 35.41 -16.55 22.92
C PHE A 94 35.61 -16.03 24.35
N SER A 95 35.71 -14.71 24.50
CA SER A 95 35.81 -13.99 25.78
C SER A 95 34.75 -12.90 25.87
N VAL A 96 34.35 -12.57 27.09
CA VAL A 96 33.40 -11.48 27.38
C VAL A 96 34.14 -10.16 27.67
N SER A 97 35.46 -10.20 27.86
CA SER A 97 36.28 -9.00 28.13
C SER A 97 37.24 -8.69 26.98
N ALA A 98 37.14 -7.45 26.46
CA ALA A 98 38.00 -6.93 25.39
C ALA A 98 39.49 -6.94 25.76
N ALA A 99 39.84 -6.82 27.05
CA ALA A 99 41.22 -6.83 27.53
C ALA A 99 41.94 -8.18 27.28
N SER A 100 41.19 -9.28 27.13
CA SER A 100 41.72 -10.62 26.87
C SER A 100 42.07 -10.89 25.39
N VAL A 101 41.72 -9.97 24.49
CA VAL A 101 41.82 -10.15 23.02
C VAL A 101 43.05 -9.44 22.43
N GLY A 102 43.96 -8.97 23.29
CA GLY A 102 45.12 -8.18 22.93
C GLY A 102 46.00 -8.73 21.80
N GLY A 103 45.99 -8.01 20.68
CA GLY A 103 47.10 -7.77 19.78
C GLY A 103 47.20 -8.73 18.60
N GLY A 104 46.94 -8.23 17.39
CA GLY A 104 47.22 -8.94 16.15
C GLY A 104 46.34 -8.46 15.01
N ASP A 105 46.71 -7.33 14.43
CA ASP A 105 46.15 -6.79 13.20
C ASP A 105 46.48 -7.76 12.05
N GLN A 106 45.56 -8.68 11.75
CA GLN A 106 45.67 -9.56 10.60
C GLN A 106 44.31 -9.58 9.90
N PRO A 107 44.25 -9.25 8.60
CA PRO A 107 42.97 -9.11 7.91
C PRO A 107 42.24 -10.46 7.79
N ASP A 108 40.95 -10.44 8.08
CA ASP A 108 40.07 -11.61 7.97
C ASP A 108 40.00 -12.12 6.53
N GLU A 109 40.15 -13.43 6.36
CA GLU A 109 40.08 -14.10 5.06
C GLU A 109 38.61 -14.15 4.60
N PRO A 110 38.28 -13.64 3.40
CA PRO A 110 36.90 -13.50 2.95
C PRO A 110 36.25 -14.86 2.76
N PHE A 111 35.12 -15.10 3.45
CA PHE A 111 34.28 -16.26 3.19
C PHE A 111 33.76 -16.15 1.75
N GLY A 112 34.02 -17.18 0.93
CA GLY A 112 33.82 -17.18 -0.52
C GLY A 112 32.37 -17.12 -1.02
N LEU A 113 31.48 -16.39 -0.33
CA LEU A 113 30.11 -16.15 -0.71
C LEU A 113 29.83 -14.64 -0.65
N GLU A 114 29.46 -14.07 -1.78
CA GLU A 114 29.15 -12.65 -1.92
C GLU A 114 27.65 -12.48 -2.21
N LEU A 115 26.96 -11.62 -1.45
CA LEU A 115 25.56 -11.28 -1.70
C LEU A 115 25.48 -10.36 -2.92
N ILE A 116 25.16 -10.93 -4.08
CA ILE A 116 25.14 -10.20 -5.36
C ILE A 116 24.02 -9.16 -5.42
N SER A 117 22.78 -9.51 -5.04
CA SER A 117 21.67 -8.55 -4.90
C SER A 117 20.43 -9.20 -4.26
N VAL A 118 19.60 -8.39 -3.61
CA VAL A 118 18.22 -8.74 -3.23
C VAL A 118 17.28 -7.91 -4.10
N ARG A 119 16.36 -8.55 -4.82
CA ARG A 119 15.36 -7.84 -5.64
C ARG A 119 13.95 -8.27 -5.25
N PRO A 120 13.03 -7.31 -5.03
CA PRO A 120 11.61 -7.60 -4.89
C PRO A 120 11.07 -8.19 -6.19
N GLU A 121 10.18 -9.18 -6.08
CA GLU A 121 9.49 -9.75 -7.24
C GLU A 121 8.44 -8.77 -7.76
N PRO A 122 8.44 -8.42 -9.06
CA PRO A 122 7.48 -7.47 -9.61
C PRO A 122 6.10 -8.13 -9.72
N PHE A 123 5.16 -7.69 -8.89
CA PHE A 123 3.75 -8.06 -8.99
C PHE A 123 2.97 -7.03 -9.82
N ARG A 124 2.01 -7.51 -10.62
CA ARG A 124 1.15 -6.64 -11.44
C ARG A 124 0.06 -6.01 -10.57
N LEU A 125 0.07 -4.69 -10.46
CA LEU A 125 -1.01 -3.94 -9.84
C LEU A 125 -2.14 -3.73 -10.86
N GLN A 126 -3.32 -4.32 -10.62
CA GLN A 126 -4.54 -4.00 -11.35
C GLN A 126 -5.23 -2.83 -10.65
N LEU A 127 -5.17 -1.64 -11.25
CA LEU A 127 -5.84 -0.46 -10.74
C LEU A 127 -7.23 -0.37 -11.36
N ILE A 128 -8.26 -0.34 -10.51
CA ILE A 128 -9.64 -0.01 -10.90
C ILE A 128 -9.96 1.34 -10.26
N GLY A 129 -10.02 2.38 -11.09
CA GLY A 129 -10.38 3.73 -10.66
C GLY A 129 -11.80 4.09 -11.07
N TYR A 130 -12.43 4.99 -10.34
CA TYR A 130 -13.67 5.64 -10.78
C TYR A 130 -13.51 7.16 -10.76
N VAL A 131 -14.21 7.85 -11.64
CA VAL A 131 -14.30 9.32 -11.65
C VAL A 131 -15.67 9.70 -11.13
N GLY A 132 -15.74 10.61 -10.16
CA GLY A 132 -17.00 11.05 -9.55
C GLY A 132 -16.94 11.16 -8.03
N GLY A 133 -17.97 11.72 -7.42
CA GLY A 133 -18.17 11.71 -5.97
C GLY A 133 -18.87 10.44 -5.50
N GLU A 134 -18.95 10.23 -4.18
CA GLU A 134 -19.74 9.14 -3.61
C GLU A 134 -21.21 9.26 -4.07
N GLY A 135 -21.69 8.27 -4.84
CA GLY A 135 -23.04 8.26 -5.42
C GLY A 135 -23.20 8.92 -6.80
N ASP A 136 -22.17 9.58 -7.34
CA ASP A 136 -22.16 10.23 -8.69
C ASP A 136 -20.96 9.75 -9.51
N ALA A 137 -20.84 8.42 -9.70
CA ALA A 137 -19.79 7.84 -10.52
C ALA A 137 -20.08 8.09 -12.01
N ARG A 138 -19.10 8.65 -12.72
CA ARG A 138 -19.17 9.08 -14.13
C ARG A 138 -18.34 8.22 -15.08
N GLY A 139 -17.46 7.37 -14.57
CA GLY A 139 -16.71 6.41 -15.38
C GLY A 139 -15.86 5.46 -14.54
N ILE A 140 -15.54 4.29 -15.09
CA ILE A 140 -14.62 3.30 -14.53
C ILE A 140 -13.45 3.14 -15.48
N PHE A 141 -12.24 3.08 -14.94
CA PHE A 141 -11.01 2.89 -15.69
C PHE A 141 -10.31 1.63 -15.18
N GLU A 142 -9.98 0.73 -16.10
CA GLU A 142 -9.19 -0.47 -15.84
C GLU A 142 -7.93 -0.44 -16.72
N ASN A 143 -6.80 -0.86 -16.16
CA ASN A 143 -5.58 -1.12 -16.92
C ASN A 143 -5.51 -2.62 -17.24
N ARG A 144 -5.55 -2.98 -18.53
CA ARG A 144 -5.45 -4.37 -19.03
C ARG A 144 -4.03 -4.72 -19.42
#